data_AF-A0A7R9GF46-F1
#
_entry.id   AF-A0A7R9GF46-F1
#
_cell.length_a   1.000
_cell.length_b   1.000
_cell.length_c   1.000
_cell.angle_alpha   90.00
_cell.angle_beta   90.00
_cell.angle_gamma   90.00
#
_symmetry.space_group_name_H-M   'P 1'
#
loop_
_entity.id
_entity.type
_entity.pdbx_description
1 polymer ?
#
loop_
_entity_poly.entity_id
_entity_poly.type
_entity_poly.pdbx_seq_one_letter_code
_entity_poly.pdbx_strand_id
1 'polypeptide(L)'
;MSNKNWKASVDRGLRDCKMNAELSNKVALFNQVADNHKEKQMINPFSSWDGASHRRKLDKSDASYGKPIEGSHTERRGRDAQASVTNEVRTLCEIIQDCGAMDKDSNSRITFGELFQMYNVISGNVVGILLRARKKGFVDFPGETLFQRRDDNVAIHLMKPLEEIKEILAGRPPNGSS
;
A
#
# COMPACT_ATOMS: atom_id res chain seq x y z
N MET A 1 59.02 27.19 -20.02
CA MET A 1 57.56 27.44 -19.87
C MET A 1 56.79 26.63 -20.91
N SER A 2 56.52 25.34 -20.67
CA SER A 2 55.66 24.54 -21.56
C SER A 2 55.03 23.40 -20.76
N ASN A 3 54.02 23.73 -19.93
CA ASN A 3 53.30 22.69 -19.16
C ASN A 3 51.81 23.01 -18.93
N LYS A 4 51.32 24.14 -19.46
CA LYS A 4 49.91 24.55 -19.32
C LYS A 4 49.04 24.05 -20.47
N ASN A 5 49.62 23.86 -21.66
CA ASN A 5 48.85 23.51 -22.87
C ASN A 5 48.52 22.00 -22.96
N TRP A 6 49.40 21.14 -22.46
CA TRP A 6 49.18 19.68 -22.42
C TRP A 6 48.06 19.28 -21.45
N LYS A 7 48.08 19.79 -20.22
CA LYS A 7 47.03 19.53 -19.22
C LYS A 7 45.64 19.95 -19.72
N ALA A 8 45.52 21.13 -20.34
CA ALA A 8 44.26 21.59 -20.91
C ALA A 8 43.78 20.76 -22.12
N SER A 9 44.67 20.09 -22.84
CA SER A 9 44.33 19.17 -23.94
C SER A 9 43.85 17.81 -23.41
N VAL A 10 44.52 17.27 -22.41
CA VAL A 10 44.13 16.01 -21.75
C VAL A 10 42.80 16.17 -21.02
N ASP A 11 42.60 17.28 -20.30
CA ASP A 11 41.34 17.58 -19.61
C ASP A 11 40.17 17.79 -20.57
N ARG A 12 40.42 18.31 -21.79
CA ARG A 12 39.39 18.40 -22.84
C ARG A 12 39.02 17.02 -23.39
N GLY A 13 40.01 16.21 -23.75
CA GLY A 13 39.76 14.84 -24.23
C GLY A 13 39.05 13.95 -23.21
N LEU A 14 39.38 14.10 -21.91
CA LEU A 14 38.73 13.36 -20.84
C LEU A 14 37.25 13.78 -20.65
N ARG A 15 36.93 15.06 -20.84
CA ARG A 15 35.54 15.56 -20.82
C ARG A 15 34.74 15.05 -22.01
N ASP A 16 35.30 15.08 -23.21
CA ASP A 16 34.61 14.64 -24.43
C ASP A 16 34.31 13.12 -24.40
N CYS A 17 35.25 12.30 -23.91
CA CYS A 17 35.03 10.87 -23.69
C CYS A 17 33.94 10.60 -22.64
N LYS A 18 33.88 11.39 -21.57
CA LYS A 18 32.87 11.24 -20.51
C LYS A 18 31.46 11.59 -21.03
N MET A 19 31.34 12.64 -21.83
CA MET A 19 30.07 13.04 -22.45
C MET A 19 29.57 12.00 -23.47
N ASN A 20 30.46 11.44 -24.29
CA ASN A 20 30.12 10.36 -25.22
C ASN A 20 29.68 9.07 -24.50
N ALA A 21 30.33 8.71 -23.40
CA ALA A 21 29.92 7.56 -22.59
C ALA A 21 28.55 7.79 -21.94
N GLU A 22 28.26 8.99 -21.45
CA GLU A 22 26.97 9.33 -20.87
C GLU A 22 25.83 9.31 -21.91
N LEU A 23 26.09 9.82 -23.12
CA LEU A 23 25.13 9.78 -24.22
C LEU A 23 24.86 8.34 -24.68
N SER A 24 25.92 7.52 -24.80
CA SER A 24 25.81 6.10 -25.14
C SER A 24 24.94 5.33 -24.13
N ASN A 25 25.14 5.57 -22.83
CA ASN A 25 24.33 4.96 -21.78
C ASN A 25 22.85 5.36 -21.88
N LYS A 26 22.55 6.62 -22.21
CA LYS A 26 21.17 7.11 -22.41
C LYS A 26 20.53 6.49 -23.66
N VAL A 27 21.28 6.35 -24.75
CA VAL A 27 20.81 5.68 -25.98
C VAL A 27 20.55 4.20 -25.72
N ALA A 28 21.45 3.51 -25.00
CA ALA A 28 21.25 2.12 -24.61
C ALA A 28 19.99 1.94 -23.77
N LEU A 29 19.77 2.81 -22.77
CA LEU A 29 18.56 2.79 -21.96
C LEU A 29 17.30 3.04 -22.80
N PHE A 30 17.35 4.00 -23.74
CA PHE A 30 16.23 4.30 -24.63
C PHE A 30 15.89 3.10 -25.52
N ASN A 31 16.89 2.47 -26.13
CA ASN A 31 16.70 1.29 -26.96
C ASN A 31 16.12 0.13 -26.14
N GLN A 32 16.64 -0.10 -24.92
CA GLN A 32 16.10 -1.10 -24.02
C GLN A 32 14.62 -0.83 -23.66
N VAL A 33 14.24 0.42 -23.42
CA VAL A 33 12.85 0.79 -23.16
C VAL A 33 11.98 0.58 -24.41
N ALA A 34 12.48 0.92 -25.60
CA ALA A 34 11.78 0.72 -26.86
C ALA A 34 11.55 -0.77 -27.15
N ASP A 35 12.56 -1.61 -26.96
CA ASP A 35 12.47 -3.06 -27.15
C ASP A 35 11.48 -3.68 -26.17
N ASN A 36 11.60 -3.36 -24.87
CA ASN A 36 10.66 -3.80 -23.85
C ASN A 36 9.22 -3.36 -24.14
N HIS A 37 9.03 -2.15 -24.68
CA HIS A 37 7.72 -1.65 -25.06
C HIS A 37 7.17 -2.44 -26.24
N LYS A 38 7.99 -2.69 -27.27
CA LYS A 38 7.62 -3.49 -28.43
C LYS A 38 7.19 -4.89 -28.01
N GLU A 39 7.98 -5.58 -27.18
CA GLU A 39 7.63 -6.91 -26.65
C GLU A 39 6.28 -6.91 -25.92
N LYS A 40 6.04 -5.92 -25.04
CA LYS A 40 4.76 -5.78 -24.34
C LYS A 40 3.58 -5.51 -25.26
N GLN A 41 3.78 -4.73 -26.33
CA GLN A 41 2.73 -4.48 -27.32
C GLN A 41 2.42 -5.71 -28.16
N MET A 42 3.42 -6.53 -28.50
CA MET A 42 3.24 -7.77 -29.26
C MET A 42 2.38 -8.83 -28.52
N ILE A 43 2.23 -8.71 -27.20
CA ILE A 43 1.41 -9.60 -26.36
C ILE A 43 0.11 -8.93 -25.86
N ASN A 44 -0.14 -7.69 -26.27
CA ASN A 44 -1.29 -6.90 -25.85
C ASN A 44 -2.47 -7.14 -26.81
N PRO A 45 -3.60 -7.71 -26.36
CA PRO A 45 -4.75 -7.95 -27.23
C PRO A 45 -5.46 -6.67 -27.70
N PHE A 46 -5.08 -5.51 -27.17
CA PHE A 46 -5.62 -4.19 -27.55
C PHE A 46 -4.64 -3.37 -28.40
N SER A 47 -3.50 -3.93 -28.81
CA SER A 47 -2.58 -3.25 -29.73
C SER A 47 -2.94 -3.57 -31.19
N SER A 48 -2.90 -2.56 -32.05
CA SER A 48 -3.18 -2.70 -33.50
C SER A 48 -1.91 -3.00 -34.31
N TRP A 49 -0.86 -3.53 -33.68
CA TRP A 49 0.44 -3.74 -34.33
C TRP A 49 0.42 -5.02 -35.18
N ASP A 50 0.99 -4.94 -36.37
CA ASP A 50 1.01 -6.07 -37.30
C ASP A 50 1.88 -7.20 -36.73
N GLY A 51 1.29 -8.39 -36.53
CA GLY A 51 1.92 -9.51 -35.82
C GLY A 51 1.71 -9.54 -34.30
N ALA A 52 0.89 -8.66 -33.72
CA ALA A 52 0.50 -8.76 -32.31
C ALA A 52 -0.16 -10.13 -32.04
N SER A 53 0.56 -10.97 -31.31
CA SER A 53 0.11 -12.32 -30.98
C SER A 53 -1.14 -12.23 -30.11
N HIS A 54 -2.18 -12.96 -30.53
CA HIS A 54 -3.34 -13.19 -29.69
C HIS A 54 -2.85 -14.02 -28.50
N ARG A 55 -2.71 -13.37 -27.33
CA ARG A 55 -2.17 -13.97 -26.11
C ARG A 55 -2.83 -15.32 -25.84
N ARG A 56 -2.08 -16.27 -25.27
CA ARG A 56 -2.65 -17.45 -24.59
C ARG A 56 -3.72 -16.94 -23.63
N LYS A 57 -4.97 -17.39 -23.79
CA LYS A 57 -6.09 -16.97 -22.92
C LYS A 57 -5.66 -17.18 -21.47
N LEU A 58 -5.81 -16.15 -20.64
CA LEU A 58 -5.54 -16.27 -19.21
C LEU A 58 -6.44 -17.38 -18.66
N ASP A 59 -5.82 -18.40 -18.06
CA ASP A 59 -6.56 -19.51 -17.46
C ASP A 59 -6.92 -19.15 -16.02
N LYS A 60 -8.20 -19.29 -15.67
CA LYS A 60 -8.69 -19.03 -14.32
C LYS A 60 -8.20 -20.08 -13.32
N SER A 61 -7.72 -21.24 -13.78
CA SER A 61 -7.15 -22.27 -12.92
C SER A 61 -5.67 -22.04 -12.58
N ASP A 62 -5.01 -21.03 -13.16
CA ASP A 62 -3.64 -20.67 -12.81
C ASP A 62 -3.59 -20.01 -11.41
N ALA A 63 -2.70 -20.49 -10.54
CA ALA A 63 -2.50 -19.95 -9.19
C ALA A 63 -2.03 -18.48 -9.17
N SER A 64 -1.47 -18.00 -10.28
CA SER A 64 -1.06 -16.62 -10.51
C SER A 64 -2.16 -15.75 -11.13
N TYR A 65 -3.29 -16.33 -11.55
CA TYR A 65 -4.41 -15.60 -12.12
C TYR A 65 -4.96 -14.57 -11.11
N GLY A 66 -5.06 -13.31 -11.54
CA GLY A 66 -5.53 -12.21 -10.70
C GLY A 66 -4.51 -11.68 -9.68
N LYS A 67 -3.27 -12.17 -9.68
CA LYS A 67 -2.19 -11.67 -8.82
C LYS A 67 -1.22 -10.78 -9.60
N PRO A 68 -0.65 -9.73 -8.97
CA PRO A 68 0.48 -9.01 -9.54
C PRO A 68 1.64 -9.95 -9.81
N ILE A 69 2.46 -9.61 -10.81
CA ILE A 69 3.73 -10.31 -11.07
C ILE A 69 4.62 -10.19 -9.82
N GLU A 70 5.19 -11.30 -9.37
CA GLU A 70 6.07 -11.34 -8.20
C GLU A 70 7.27 -10.40 -8.38
N GLY A 71 7.62 -9.65 -7.34
CA GLY A 71 8.70 -8.66 -7.36
C GLY A 71 8.38 -7.38 -8.16
N SER A 72 7.19 -7.25 -8.75
CA SER A 72 6.79 -6.04 -9.47
C SER A 72 6.51 -4.87 -8.53
N HIS A 73 6.58 -3.64 -9.05
CA HIS A 73 6.14 -2.45 -8.31
C HIS A 73 4.67 -2.54 -7.89
N THR A 74 3.82 -3.25 -8.64
CA THR A 74 2.41 -3.44 -8.28
C THR A 74 2.25 -4.34 -7.06
N GLU A 75 3.03 -5.42 -6.97
CA GLU A 75 3.05 -6.27 -5.76
C GLU A 75 3.51 -5.47 -4.54
N ARG A 76 4.63 -4.73 -4.66
CA ARG A 76 5.13 -3.89 -3.57
C ARG A 76 4.09 -2.89 -3.09
N ARG A 77 3.47 -2.14 -4.02
CA ARG A 77 2.39 -1.20 -3.68
C ARG A 77 1.21 -1.90 -3.01
N GLY A 78 0.87 -3.11 -3.44
CA GLY A 78 -0.18 -3.91 -2.81
C GLY A 78 0.14 -4.25 -1.35
N ARG A 79 1.37 -4.70 -1.07
CA ARG A 79 1.84 -4.99 0.29
C ARG A 79 1.85 -3.73 1.17
N ASP A 80 2.39 -2.64 0.65
CA ASP A 80 2.48 -1.37 1.37
C ASP A 80 1.07 -0.82 1.71
N ALA A 81 0.13 -0.90 0.77
CA ALA A 81 -1.26 -0.52 1.00
C ALA A 81 -1.93 -1.41 2.07
N GLN A 82 -1.70 -2.72 2.02
CA GLN A 82 -2.24 -3.65 3.02
C GLN A 82 -1.67 -3.39 4.43
N ALA A 83 -0.38 -3.08 4.53
CA ALA A 83 0.27 -2.72 5.78
C ALA A 83 -0.29 -1.40 6.33
N SER A 84 -0.47 -0.39 5.48
CA SER A 84 -1.07 0.89 5.85
C SER A 84 -2.48 0.72 6.41
N VAL A 85 -3.34 -0.04 5.73
CA VAL A 85 -4.70 -0.34 6.21
C VAL A 85 -4.69 -1.09 7.54
N THR A 86 -3.74 -2.01 7.71
CA THR A 86 -3.60 -2.77 8.97
C THR A 86 -3.19 -1.86 10.13
N ASN A 87 -2.28 -0.92 9.88
CA ASN A 87 -1.87 0.07 10.86
C ASN A 87 -3.02 1.01 11.23
N GLU A 88 -3.82 1.49 10.26
CA GLU A 88 -5.00 2.31 10.54
C GLU A 88 -5.97 1.60 11.51
N VAL A 89 -6.27 0.32 11.27
CA VAL A 89 -7.14 -0.48 12.14
C VAL A 89 -6.54 -0.66 13.54
N ARG A 90 -5.23 -0.88 13.63
CA ARG A 90 -4.52 -0.99 14.91
C ARG A 90 -4.64 0.29 15.71
N THR A 91 -4.28 1.43 15.12
CA THR A 91 -4.34 2.75 15.76
C THR A 91 -5.76 3.11 16.19
N LEU A 92 -6.77 2.74 15.40
CA LEU A 92 -8.17 2.89 15.81
C LEU A 92 -8.46 2.14 17.12
N CYS A 93 -8.04 0.89 17.24
CA CYS A 93 -8.27 0.09 18.44
C CYS A 93 -7.49 0.65 19.66
N GLU A 94 -6.27 1.15 19.44
CA GLU A 94 -5.46 1.82 20.46
C GLU A 94 -6.19 3.06 21.02
N ILE A 95 -6.71 3.92 20.14
CA ILE A 95 -7.48 5.11 20.54
C ILE A 95 -8.76 4.74 21.30
N ILE A 96 -9.49 3.71 20.84
CA ILE A 96 -10.70 3.24 21.55
C ILE A 96 -10.35 2.72 22.94
N GLN A 97 -9.21 2.04 23.10
CA GLN A 97 -8.80 1.55 24.41
C GLN A 97 -8.36 2.68 25.34
N ASP A 98 -7.55 3.62 24.85
CA ASP A 98 -6.94 4.68 25.65
C ASP A 98 -7.94 5.77 26.04
N CYS A 99 -8.88 6.09 25.14
CA CYS A 99 -9.85 7.17 25.34
C CYS A 99 -11.25 6.67 25.69
N GLY A 100 -11.52 5.38 25.51
CA GLY A 100 -12.82 4.79 25.83
C GLY A 100 -12.99 4.53 27.32
N ALA A 101 -14.25 4.47 27.75
CA ALA A 101 -14.59 4.00 29.09
C ALA A 101 -14.50 2.47 29.13
N MET A 102 -13.99 1.92 30.23
CA MET A 102 -14.02 0.47 30.44
C MET A 102 -15.47 0.01 30.65
N ASP A 103 -15.91 -0.96 29.86
CA ASP A 103 -17.20 -1.61 30.04
C ASP A 103 -17.10 -2.74 31.07
N LYS A 104 -18.25 -3.16 31.62
CA LYS A 104 -18.35 -4.22 32.65
C LYS A 104 -17.78 -5.56 32.19
N ASP A 105 -17.76 -5.79 30.88
CA ASP A 105 -17.28 -7.02 30.24
C ASP A 105 -15.78 -6.96 29.85
N SER A 106 -15.00 -6.08 30.49
CA SER A 106 -13.54 -5.90 30.33
C SER A 106 -13.04 -5.29 29.02
N ASN A 107 -13.93 -4.97 28.09
CA ASN A 107 -13.57 -4.29 26.85
C ASN A 107 -13.92 -2.78 26.88
N SER A 108 -13.13 -1.95 26.22
CA SER A 108 -13.38 -0.51 26.14
C SER A 108 -14.51 -0.17 25.18
N ARG A 109 -15.26 0.89 25.50
CA ARG A 109 -16.35 1.45 24.70
C ARG A 109 -16.15 2.96 24.54
N ILE A 110 -16.43 3.48 23.35
CA ILE A 110 -16.41 4.92 23.07
C ILE A 110 -17.63 5.33 22.24
N THR A 111 -18.07 6.59 22.36
CA THR A 111 -19.11 7.11 21.46
C THR A 111 -18.53 7.49 20.10
N PHE A 112 -19.34 7.39 19.04
CA PHE A 112 -18.93 7.76 17.69
C PHE A 112 -18.56 9.24 17.60
N GLY A 113 -19.29 10.13 18.28
CA GLY A 113 -19.02 11.57 18.27
C GLY A 113 -17.64 11.90 18.83
N GLU A 114 -17.28 11.32 19.98
CA GLU A 114 -15.96 11.50 20.60
C GLU A 114 -14.85 10.92 19.73
N LEU A 115 -15.05 9.70 19.25
CA LEU A 115 -14.09 9.04 18.37
C LEU A 115 -13.87 9.85 17.09
N PHE A 116 -14.95 10.34 16.47
CA PHE A 116 -14.89 11.16 15.26
C PHE A 116 -14.13 12.46 15.53
N GLN A 117 -14.38 13.15 16.63
CA GLN A 117 -13.68 14.40 16.96
C GLN A 117 -12.17 14.19 17.13
N MET A 118 -11.76 13.15 17.84
CA MET A 118 -10.34 12.83 18.01
C MET A 118 -9.69 12.42 16.70
N TYR A 119 -10.36 11.57 15.91
CA TYR A 119 -9.80 11.06 14.67
C TYR A 119 -9.75 12.12 13.57
N ASN A 120 -10.69 13.08 13.54
CA ASN A 120 -10.76 14.12 12.51
C ASN A 120 -9.54 15.06 12.51
N VAL A 121 -8.80 15.13 13.62
CA VAL A 121 -7.51 15.85 13.68
C VAL A 121 -6.43 15.11 12.87
N ILE A 122 -6.50 13.78 12.82
CA ILE A 122 -5.49 12.90 12.25
C ILE A 122 -5.86 12.46 10.83
N SER A 123 -7.12 12.11 10.58
CA SER A 123 -7.63 11.69 9.27
C SER A 123 -9.16 11.67 9.16
N GLY A 124 -9.68 11.95 7.96
CA GLY A 124 -11.12 12.03 7.66
C GLY A 124 -11.79 10.71 7.29
N ASN A 125 -11.15 9.56 7.50
CA ASN A 125 -11.60 8.24 7.00
C ASN A 125 -12.04 7.27 8.11
N VAL A 126 -12.34 7.76 9.32
CA VAL A 126 -12.66 6.93 10.50
C VAL A 126 -13.77 5.91 10.25
N VAL A 127 -14.84 6.29 9.51
CA VAL A 127 -15.95 5.37 9.17
C VAL A 127 -15.47 4.20 8.33
N GLY A 128 -14.59 4.46 7.36
CA GLY A 128 -14.00 3.40 6.52
C GLY A 128 -13.14 2.44 7.34
N ILE A 129 -12.38 2.96 8.29
CA ILE A 129 -11.51 2.15 9.17
C ILE A 129 -12.36 1.32 10.13
N LEU A 130 -13.43 1.91 10.70
CA LEU A 130 -14.41 1.21 11.54
C LEU A 130 -15.03 0.02 10.82
N LEU A 131 -15.45 0.18 9.57
CA LEU A 131 -16.01 -0.92 8.77
C LEU A 131 -14.99 -2.04 8.53
N ARG A 132 -13.71 -1.69 8.34
CA ARG A 132 -12.64 -2.69 8.20
C ARG A 132 -12.36 -3.42 9.51
N ALA A 133 -12.36 -2.71 10.64
CA ALA A 133 -12.22 -3.29 11.98
C ALA A 133 -13.40 -4.24 12.29
N ARG A 134 -14.63 -3.83 11.93
CA ARG A 134 -15.83 -4.66 12.05
C ARG A 134 -15.76 -5.93 11.22
N LYS A 135 -15.27 -5.84 9.98
CA LYS A 135 -15.07 -7.02 9.12
C LYS A 135 -14.10 -8.05 9.74
N LYS A 136 -13.17 -7.61 10.57
CA LYS A 136 -12.24 -8.47 11.32
C LYS A 136 -12.78 -8.91 12.69
N GLY A 137 -13.95 -8.43 13.11
CA GLY A 137 -14.55 -8.74 14.40
C GLY A 137 -13.86 -8.08 15.60
N PHE A 138 -13.16 -6.96 15.38
CA PHE A 138 -12.48 -6.24 16.46
C PHE A 138 -13.37 -5.21 17.14
N VAL A 139 -14.35 -4.70 16.41
CA VAL A 139 -15.23 -3.62 16.85
C VAL A 139 -16.65 -3.95 16.44
N ASP A 140 -17.61 -3.60 17.28
CA ASP A 140 -19.04 -3.69 16.96
C ASP A 140 -19.80 -2.41 17.30
N PHE A 141 -20.79 -2.09 16.48
CA PHE A 141 -21.68 -0.94 16.65
C PHE A 141 -22.99 -1.16 15.88
N PRO A 142 -24.12 -0.60 16.35
CA PRO A 142 -25.40 -0.77 15.69
C PRO A 142 -25.47 -0.07 14.33
N GLY A 143 -26.14 -0.72 13.37
CA GLY A 143 -26.39 -0.19 12.02
C GLY A 143 -25.34 -0.59 10.98
N GLU A 144 -25.56 -0.17 9.73
CA GLU A 144 -24.64 -0.49 8.63
C GLU A 144 -23.44 0.47 8.54
N THR A 145 -23.68 1.75 8.84
CA THR A 145 -22.70 2.84 8.78
C THR A 145 -23.13 3.95 9.74
N LEU A 146 -22.20 4.83 10.11
CA LEU A 146 -22.42 5.94 11.04
C LEU A 146 -22.23 7.28 10.33
N PHE A 147 -23.04 8.26 10.69
CA PHE A 147 -23.01 9.62 10.14
C PHE A 147 -22.90 10.67 11.25
N GLN A 148 -22.02 11.64 11.05
CA GLN A 148 -21.81 12.75 11.98
C GLN A 148 -23.11 13.52 12.24
N ARG A 149 -23.30 14.04 13.46
CA ARG A 149 -24.48 14.80 13.94
C ARG A 149 -25.75 13.98 14.09
N ARG A 150 -25.84 12.79 13.47
CA ARG A 150 -26.98 11.88 13.60
C ARG A 150 -26.67 10.76 14.59
N ASP A 151 -25.52 10.13 14.41
CA ASP A 151 -25.14 8.91 15.09
C ASP A 151 -24.07 9.16 16.17
N ASP A 152 -23.86 10.41 16.60
CA ASP A 152 -22.78 10.81 17.52
C ASP A 152 -22.84 10.08 18.88
N ASN A 153 -24.05 9.72 19.33
CA ASN A 153 -24.27 9.02 20.60
C ASN A 153 -24.19 7.48 20.45
N VAL A 154 -23.93 6.97 19.25
CA VAL A 154 -23.79 5.52 19.03
C VAL A 154 -22.52 5.02 19.68
N ALA A 155 -22.66 3.95 20.44
CA ALA A 155 -21.54 3.32 21.09
C ALA A 155 -20.84 2.31 20.20
N ILE A 156 -19.51 2.42 20.21
CA ILE A 156 -18.57 1.56 19.53
C ILE A 156 -17.88 0.74 20.59
N HIS A 157 -18.09 -0.58 20.54
CA HIS A 157 -17.54 -1.53 21.51
C HIS A 157 -16.33 -2.21 20.89
N LEU A 158 -15.23 -2.27 21.63
CA LEU A 158 -14.13 -3.14 21.31
C LEU A 158 -14.53 -4.58 21.66
N MET A 159 -14.34 -5.53 20.76
CA MET A 159 -14.80 -6.92 20.95
C MET A 159 -13.69 -7.84 21.48
N LYS A 160 -12.43 -7.39 21.41
CA LYS A 160 -11.24 -8.13 21.81
C LYS A 160 -10.27 -7.21 22.55
N PRO A 161 -9.48 -7.73 23.50
CA PRO A 161 -8.42 -6.95 24.11
C PRO A 161 -7.39 -6.54 23.05
N LEU A 162 -6.79 -5.36 23.22
CA LEU A 162 -5.86 -4.80 22.24
C LEU A 162 -4.67 -5.71 21.96
N GLU A 163 -4.17 -6.41 22.98
CA GLU A 163 -3.04 -7.34 22.81
C GLU A 163 -3.39 -8.50 21.86
N GLU A 164 -4.60 -9.05 21.96
CA GLU A 164 -5.06 -10.07 21.01
C GLU A 164 -5.20 -9.50 19.59
N ILE A 165 -5.72 -8.28 19.46
CA ILE A 165 -5.86 -7.61 18.16
C ILE A 165 -4.49 -7.39 17.52
N LYS A 166 -3.48 -6.94 18.28
CA LYS A 166 -2.12 -6.73 17.80
C LYS A 166 -1.49 -8.02 17.27
N GLU A 167 -1.69 -9.14 17.98
CA GLU A 167 -1.19 -10.44 17.57
C GLU A 167 -1.86 -10.94 16.28
N ILE A 168 -3.19 -10.81 16.17
CA ILE A 168 -3.94 -11.16 14.96
C ILE A 168 -3.47 -10.32 13.77
N LEU A 169 -3.25 -9.01 13.97
CA LEU A 169 -2.76 -8.12 12.92
C LEU A 169 -1.31 -8.40 12.52
N ALA A 170 -0.49 -8.90 13.44
CA ALA A 170 0.87 -9.37 13.18
C ALA A 170 0.92 -10.76 12.51
N GLY A 171 -0.23 -11.45 12.40
CA GLY A 171 -0.32 -12.79 11.83
C GLY A 171 0.08 -13.92 12.78
N ARG A 172 0.16 -13.64 14.10
CA ARG A 172 0.38 -14.68 15.11
C ARG A 172 -0.97 -15.32 15.50
N PRO A 173 -1.05 -16.65 15.65
CA PRO A 173 -2.26 -17.27 16.19
C PRO A 173 -2.52 -16.78 17.62
N PRO A 174 -3.80 -16.58 18.02
CA PRO A 174 -4.12 -16.19 19.39
C PRO A 174 -3.70 -17.30 20.36
N ASN A 175 -3.05 -16.91 21.46
CA ASN A 175 -2.67 -17.79 22.55
C ASN A 175 -3.92 -18.24 23.33
N GLY A 176 -4.73 -19.16 22.79
CA GLY A 176 -5.97 -19.56 23.46
C GLY A 176 -6.84 -20.62 22.79
N SER A 177 -6.42 -21.24 21.69
CA SER A 177 -7.13 -22.39 21.12
C SER A 177 -6.37 -23.68 21.41
N SER A 178 -6.59 -24.22 22.61
CA SER A 178 -6.40 -25.62 23.00
C SER A 178 -7.66 -26.09 23.71
#